data_AF-V8CBW7-F1
#
_entry.id   AF-V8CBW7-F1
#
_cell.length_a   1.000
_cell.length_b   1.000
_cell.length_c   1.000
_cell.angle_alpha   90.00
_cell.angle_beta   90.00
_cell.angle_gamma   90.00
#
_symmetry.space_group_name_H-M   'P 1'
#
loop_
_entity.id
_entity.type
_entity.pdbx_description
1 polymer ?
#
loop_
_entity_poly.entity_id
_entity_poly.type
_entity_poly.pdbx_seq_one_letter_code
_entity_poly.pdbx_strand_id
1 'polypeptide(L)'
;MKKSRLIASLATLLTTLKKPLCQRYFAKDTSLAYLLSALGKSLFISTLALVFIPNLSTAKISQAQQAQIQEQIKDIQNHFQTKISHLESSLKITIEAERRSKDKTRSLKGSEYEVAYKNYENEKNSAKEIEKYYTKNTQEIIKKAKDSANTWGIADEFSEFEASLRQADSAFLADMKEYKKRLEALEKTQKSTHKKSAYKEKMEWLVQEFDNKYEWILFDAYNSFVEKISEILGK
;
A
#
# COMPACT_ATOMS: atom_id res chain seq x y z
N MET A 1 -10.92 13.64 51.16
CA MET A 1 -9.59 13.19 50.67
C MET A 1 -9.48 11.65 50.68
N LYS A 2 -10.10 10.95 49.71
CA LYS A 2 -10.10 9.47 49.64
C LYS A 2 -10.08 8.96 48.18
N LYS A 3 -9.06 9.33 47.39
CA LYS A 3 -8.81 8.73 46.04
C LYS A 3 -7.35 8.32 45.79
N SER A 4 -6.43 8.60 46.72
CA SER A 4 -4.98 8.35 46.52
C SER A 4 -4.49 6.98 47.01
N ARG A 5 -5.35 6.13 47.60
CA ARG A 5 -4.93 4.81 48.14
C ARG A 5 -5.18 3.62 47.22
N LEU A 6 -5.96 3.78 46.14
CA LEU A 6 -6.28 2.69 45.20
C LEU A 6 -5.24 2.53 44.07
N ILE A 7 -4.52 3.60 43.74
CA ILE A 7 -3.52 3.59 42.66
C ILE A 7 -2.17 3.03 43.16
N ALA A 8 -1.82 3.27 44.43
CA ALA A 8 -0.62 2.71 45.03
C ALA A 8 -0.69 1.18 45.14
N SER A 9 -1.86 0.61 45.47
CA SER A 9 -2.04 -0.85 45.61
C SER A 9 -2.00 -1.62 44.29
N LEU A 10 -2.37 -1.01 43.16
CA LEU A 10 -2.34 -1.68 41.85
C LEU A 10 -0.94 -1.70 41.25
N ALA A 11 -0.16 -0.63 41.46
CA ALA A 11 1.23 -0.54 41.01
C ALA A 11 2.15 -1.50 41.79
N THR A 12 1.89 -1.75 43.08
CA THR A 12 2.63 -2.74 43.86
C THR A 12 2.26 -4.17 43.44
N LEU A 13 0.99 -4.45 43.12
CA LEU A 13 0.57 -5.78 42.66
C LEU A 13 1.23 -6.17 41.31
N LEU A 14 1.38 -5.20 40.39
CA LEU A 14 2.00 -5.39 39.08
C LEU A 14 3.52 -5.54 39.12
N THR A 15 4.20 -5.04 40.17
CA THR A 15 5.64 -5.23 40.35
C THR A 15 5.97 -6.52 41.09
N THR A 16 5.15 -6.96 42.05
CA THR A 16 5.36 -8.27 42.74
C THR A 16 4.97 -9.50 41.93
N LEU A 17 4.23 -9.35 40.82
CA LEU A 17 3.98 -10.45 39.88
C LEU A 17 5.07 -10.61 38.81
N LYS A 18 6.02 -9.67 38.72
CA LYS A 18 7.21 -9.79 37.88
C LYS A 18 8.38 -10.39 38.67
N LYS A 19 8.36 -11.72 38.77
CA LYS A 19 9.44 -12.68 39.14
C LYS A 19 9.27 -13.25 40.56
N PRO A 20 9.09 -14.59 40.69
CA PRO A 20 9.88 -15.59 39.97
C PRO A 20 9.00 -16.66 39.27
N LEU A 21 8.54 -16.39 38.05
CA LEU A 21 8.09 -17.45 37.12
C LEU A 21 8.82 -17.40 35.76
N CYS A 22 9.67 -16.40 35.53
CA CYS A 22 10.49 -16.30 34.31
C CYS A 22 11.89 -16.92 34.45
N GLN A 23 12.21 -17.62 35.54
CA GLN A 23 13.61 -17.99 35.84
C GLN A 23 13.87 -19.50 35.99
N ARG A 24 13.01 -20.37 35.43
CA ARG A 24 13.33 -21.82 35.37
C ARG A 24 13.14 -22.53 34.03
N TYR A 25 12.75 -21.85 32.95
CA TYR A 25 12.59 -22.53 31.64
C TYR A 25 13.15 -21.80 30.42
N PHE A 26 13.99 -20.77 30.58
CA PHE A 26 14.63 -20.12 29.42
C PHE A 26 16.15 -20.07 29.58
N ALA A 27 16.75 -21.25 29.42
CA ALA A 27 18.15 -21.41 29.03
C ALA A 27 18.17 -22.02 27.62
N LYS A 28 17.87 -21.20 26.61
CA LYS A 28 18.36 -21.26 25.22
C LYS A 28 17.64 -20.19 24.39
N ASP A 29 18.41 -19.52 23.53
CA ASP A 29 18.01 -18.50 22.55
C ASP A 29 17.83 -17.06 23.05
N THR A 30 18.97 -16.41 23.25
CA THR A 30 19.14 -14.98 23.55
C THR A 30 18.91 -14.03 22.34
N SER A 31 18.19 -14.46 21.30
CA SER A 31 17.85 -13.60 20.15
C SER A 31 16.40 -13.07 20.17
N LEU A 32 15.48 -13.70 20.92
CA LEU A 32 14.07 -13.30 20.96
C LEU A 32 13.75 -12.26 22.05
N ALA A 33 14.49 -12.26 23.16
CA ALA A 33 14.30 -11.34 24.28
C ALA A 33 14.70 -9.88 23.94
N TYR A 34 15.61 -9.70 22.97
CA TYR A 34 15.97 -8.38 22.43
C TYR A 34 14.89 -7.83 21.48
N LEU A 35 14.20 -8.71 20.74
CA LEU A 35 13.08 -8.33 19.86
C LEU A 35 11.84 -7.91 20.68
N LEU A 36 11.58 -8.57 21.81
CA LEU A 36 10.44 -8.23 22.68
C LEU A 36 10.66 -6.98 23.54
N SER A 37 11.90 -6.61 23.86
CA SER A 37 12.20 -5.33 24.53
C SER A 37 12.17 -4.14 23.56
N ALA A 38 12.39 -4.36 22.26
CA ALA A 38 12.19 -3.36 21.20
C ALA A 38 10.70 -3.11 20.89
N LEU A 39 9.85 -4.14 20.98
CA LEU A 39 8.39 -4.03 20.81
C LEU A 39 7.65 -3.47 22.05
N GLY A 40 8.26 -3.57 23.24
CA GLY A 40 7.69 -3.02 24.48
C GLY A 40 7.93 -1.52 24.70
N LYS A 41 8.84 -0.89 23.95
CA LYS A 41 9.09 0.57 24.00
C LYS A 41 8.38 1.35 22.90
N SER A 42 8.05 0.72 21.77
CA SER A 42 7.35 1.39 20.66
C SER A 42 5.83 1.51 20.85
N LEU A 43 5.26 0.78 21.82
CA LEU A 43 3.83 0.81 22.16
C LEU A 43 3.47 1.79 23.30
N PHE A 44 4.45 2.50 23.87
CA PHE A 44 4.20 3.53 24.90
C PHE A 44 4.47 4.96 24.42
N ILE A 45 4.99 5.14 23.19
CA ILE A 45 5.11 6.46 22.55
C ILE A 45 3.84 6.77 21.72
N SER A 46 3.03 5.77 21.39
CA SER A 46 1.85 5.91 20.53
C SER A 46 0.55 6.33 21.23
N THR A 47 0.52 6.41 22.57
CA THR A 47 -0.70 6.82 23.31
C THR A 47 -0.55 8.12 24.11
N LEU A 48 0.63 8.76 24.10
CA LEU A 48 0.83 10.09 24.68
C LEU A 48 1.09 11.22 23.67
N ALA A 49 1.03 10.92 22.36
CA ALA A 49 1.01 11.93 21.31
C ALA A 49 -0.40 12.47 20.98
N LEU A 50 -1.42 12.09 21.76
CA LEU A 50 -2.81 12.52 21.58
C LEU A 50 -3.26 13.59 22.60
N VAL A 51 -2.34 14.16 23.38
CA VAL A 51 -2.70 15.23 24.34
C VAL A 51 -1.60 16.30 24.31
N PHE A 52 -1.99 17.49 23.82
CA PHE A 52 -1.18 18.69 23.53
C PHE A 52 -0.37 18.68 22.21
N ILE A 53 -1.11 18.76 21.10
CA ILE A 53 -0.65 19.64 20.00
C ILE A 53 -0.85 21.07 20.54
N PRO A 54 0.21 21.85 20.80
CA PRO A 54 0.01 23.28 21.00
C PRO A 54 -0.62 23.79 19.71
N ASN A 55 -1.68 24.60 19.83
CA ASN A 55 -2.23 25.41 18.74
C ASN A 55 -1.10 26.25 18.11
N LEU A 56 -0.31 25.62 17.24
CA LEU A 56 0.62 26.27 16.34
C LEU A 56 -0.24 26.67 15.16
N SER A 57 -0.80 27.86 15.31
CA SER A 57 -1.41 28.67 14.26
C SER A 57 -0.40 28.90 13.13
N THR A 58 -0.21 27.91 12.27
CA THR A 58 0.53 28.03 11.00
C THR A 58 -0.39 28.04 9.78
N ALA A 59 -1.70 27.81 9.92
CA ALA A 59 -2.60 27.85 8.78
C ALA A 59 -3.14 29.27 8.52
N LYS A 60 -2.80 29.81 7.35
CA LYS A 60 -3.42 30.99 6.71
C LYS A 60 -4.89 30.76 6.29
N ILE A 61 -5.55 29.73 6.85
CA ILE A 61 -6.77 29.14 6.32
C ILE A 61 -7.80 29.06 7.46
N SER A 62 -9.07 29.36 7.16
CA SER A 62 -10.13 29.32 8.16
C SER A 62 -10.47 27.89 8.61
N GLN A 63 -11.01 27.75 9.83
CA GLN A 63 -11.46 26.47 10.36
C GLN A 63 -12.55 25.80 9.49
N ALA A 64 -13.40 26.60 8.84
CA ALA A 64 -14.42 26.09 7.91
C ALA A 64 -13.78 25.47 6.66
N GLN A 65 -12.74 26.10 6.10
CA GLN A 65 -11.99 25.56 4.97
C GLN A 65 -11.20 24.31 5.36
N GLN A 66 -10.64 24.26 6.58
CA GLN A 66 -9.96 23.06 7.07
C GLN A 66 -10.91 21.85 7.16
N ALA A 67 -12.15 22.07 7.63
CA ALA A 67 -13.18 21.03 7.66
C ALA A 67 -13.54 20.54 6.24
N GLN A 68 -13.70 21.45 5.27
CA GLN A 68 -13.97 21.11 3.87
C GLN A 68 -12.82 20.32 3.23
N ILE A 69 -11.57 20.69 3.55
CA ILE A 69 -10.37 19.96 3.10
C ILE A 69 -10.39 18.53 3.61
N GLN A 70 -10.65 18.33 4.90
CA GLN A 70 -10.71 17.00 5.51
C GLN A 70 -11.83 16.14 4.89
N GLU A 71 -12.98 16.75 4.59
CA GLU A 71 -14.08 16.07 3.90
C GLU A 71 -13.67 15.62 2.50
N GLN A 72 -13.08 16.51 1.69
CA GLN A 72 -12.61 16.15 0.34
C GLN A 72 -11.51 15.10 0.35
N ILE A 73 -10.56 15.18 1.30
CA ILE A 73 -9.52 14.16 1.48
C ILE A 73 -10.15 12.80 1.74
N LYS A 74 -11.12 12.73 2.65
CA LYS A 74 -11.82 11.49 2.98
C LYS A 74 -12.56 10.91 1.78
N ASP A 75 -13.21 11.75 0.97
CA ASP A 75 -13.88 11.31 -0.25
C ASP A 75 -12.91 10.72 -1.26
N ILE A 76 -11.74 11.36 -1.46
CA ILE A 76 -10.69 10.84 -2.35
C ILE A 76 -10.16 9.50 -1.83
N GLN A 77 -9.92 9.37 -0.52
CA GLN A 77 -9.45 8.13 0.11
C GLN A 77 -10.44 6.98 -0.08
N ASN A 78 -11.73 7.23 0.13
CA ASN A 78 -12.78 6.22 -0.06
C ASN A 78 -12.86 5.75 -1.52
N HIS A 79 -12.75 6.69 -2.46
CA HIS A 79 -12.75 6.37 -3.89
C HIS A 79 -11.53 5.54 -4.30
N PHE A 80 -10.34 5.92 -3.82
CA PHE A 80 -9.11 5.16 -4.02
C PHE A 80 -9.23 3.74 -3.46
N GLN A 81 -9.67 3.59 -2.20
CA GLN A 81 -9.83 2.29 -1.56
C GLN A 81 -10.80 1.40 -2.34
N THR A 82 -11.91 1.96 -2.83
CA THR A 82 -12.89 1.23 -3.63
C THR A 82 -12.29 0.73 -4.93
N LYS A 83 -11.59 1.60 -5.68
CA LYS A 83 -10.93 1.25 -6.94
C LYS A 83 -9.86 0.18 -6.74
N ILE A 84 -9.02 0.31 -5.70
CA ILE A 84 -7.97 -0.66 -5.37
C ILE A 84 -8.56 -2.00 -4.97
N SER A 85 -9.59 -2.03 -4.12
CA SER A 85 -10.23 -3.27 -3.70
C SER A 85 -10.83 -4.02 -4.90
N HIS A 86 -11.44 -3.28 -5.84
CA HIS A 86 -11.99 -3.87 -7.06
C HIS A 86 -10.89 -4.41 -7.99
N LEU A 87 -9.78 -3.68 -8.10
CA LEU A 87 -8.61 -4.09 -8.87
C LEU A 87 -7.96 -5.36 -8.28
N GLU A 88 -7.78 -5.42 -6.97
CA GLU A 88 -7.26 -6.59 -6.25
C GLU A 88 -8.14 -7.83 -6.46
N SER A 89 -9.46 -7.68 -6.31
CA SER A 89 -10.42 -8.76 -6.55
C SER A 89 -10.33 -9.28 -7.98
N SER A 90 -10.29 -8.37 -8.96
CA SER A 90 -10.18 -8.70 -10.38
C SER A 90 -8.89 -9.44 -10.70
N LEU A 91 -7.76 -9.02 -10.11
CA LEU A 91 -6.48 -9.70 -10.25
C LEU A 91 -6.56 -11.15 -9.74
N LYS A 92 -7.08 -11.35 -8.52
CA LYS A 92 -7.21 -12.69 -7.92
C LYS A 92 -8.04 -13.64 -8.78
N ILE A 93 -9.21 -13.18 -9.23
CA ILE A 93 -10.11 -13.97 -10.08
C ILE A 93 -9.43 -14.33 -11.40
N THR A 94 -8.81 -13.34 -12.05
CA THR A 94 -8.18 -13.52 -13.36
C THR A 94 -7.01 -14.51 -13.27
N ILE A 95 -6.13 -14.34 -12.29
CA ILE A 95 -4.97 -15.22 -12.12
C ILE A 95 -5.40 -16.65 -11.78
N GLU A 96 -6.39 -16.83 -10.91
CA GLU A 96 -6.90 -18.15 -10.58
C GLU A 96 -7.55 -18.85 -11.80
N ALA A 97 -8.30 -18.10 -12.62
CA ALA A 97 -8.85 -18.62 -13.86
C ALA A 97 -7.76 -19.06 -14.86
N GLU A 98 -6.71 -18.25 -15.03
CA GLU A 98 -5.58 -18.59 -15.87
C GLU A 98 -4.82 -19.81 -15.35
N ARG A 99 -4.61 -19.90 -14.03
CA ARG A 99 -3.93 -21.04 -13.41
C ARG A 99 -4.65 -22.37 -13.70
N ARG A 100 -5.99 -22.38 -13.66
CA ARG A 100 -6.80 -23.57 -13.98
C ARG A 100 -6.68 -23.98 -15.45
N SER A 101 -6.35 -23.03 -16.33
CA SER A 101 -6.21 -23.24 -17.77
C SER A 101 -4.77 -23.52 -18.21
N LYS A 102 -3.82 -23.53 -17.26
CA LYS A 102 -2.37 -23.66 -17.52
C LYS A 102 -2.03 -24.79 -18.49
N ASP A 103 -2.58 -25.99 -18.32
CA ASP A 103 -2.21 -27.14 -19.16
C ASP A 103 -2.70 -27.00 -20.61
N LYS A 104 -3.78 -26.23 -20.85
CA LYS A 104 -4.28 -25.90 -22.20
C LYS A 104 -3.43 -24.83 -22.90
N THR A 105 -2.60 -24.11 -22.15
CA THR A 105 -1.79 -22.96 -22.61
C THR A 105 -0.29 -23.29 -22.77
N ARG A 106 0.10 -24.57 -22.64
CA ARG A 106 1.52 -24.98 -22.70
C ARG A 106 2.12 -24.92 -24.10
N SER A 107 1.32 -25.13 -25.14
CA SER A 107 1.75 -25.05 -26.54
C SER A 107 1.02 -23.92 -27.25
N LEU A 108 1.77 -23.07 -27.94
CA LEU A 108 1.22 -21.92 -28.66
C LEU A 108 0.46 -22.32 -29.93
N LYS A 109 1.08 -23.16 -30.76
CA LYS A 109 0.61 -23.49 -32.10
C LYS A 109 -0.69 -24.29 -32.07
N GLY A 110 -1.71 -23.81 -32.79
CA GLY A 110 -3.02 -24.46 -32.90
C GLY A 110 -3.88 -24.37 -31.64
N SER A 111 -3.45 -23.60 -30.63
CA SER A 111 -4.25 -23.33 -29.44
C SER A 111 -5.15 -22.12 -29.64
N GLU A 112 -6.26 -22.04 -28.90
CA GLU A 112 -7.10 -20.84 -28.81
C GLU A 112 -6.30 -19.60 -28.34
N TYR A 113 -5.12 -19.82 -27.73
CA TYR A 113 -4.23 -18.79 -27.22
C TYR A 113 -3.22 -18.26 -28.25
N GLU A 114 -3.11 -18.89 -29.43
CA GLU A 114 -2.18 -18.42 -30.47
C GLU A 114 -2.50 -16.98 -30.90
N VAL A 115 -3.79 -16.65 -30.99
CA VAL A 115 -4.29 -15.32 -31.37
C VAL A 115 -4.02 -14.31 -30.25
N ALA A 116 -4.39 -14.65 -29.00
CA ALA A 116 -4.15 -13.78 -27.85
C ALA A 116 -2.66 -13.48 -27.64
N TYR A 117 -1.79 -14.46 -27.88
CA TYR A 117 -0.35 -14.28 -27.79
C TYR A 117 0.22 -13.37 -28.90
N LYS A 118 -0.28 -13.49 -30.13
CA LYS A 118 0.11 -12.55 -31.21
C LYS A 118 -0.27 -11.11 -30.85
N ASN A 119 -1.45 -10.92 -30.27
CA ASN A 119 -1.87 -9.60 -29.79
C ASN A 119 -0.96 -9.11 -28.66
N TYR A 120 -0.63 -9.98 -27.70
CA TYR A 120 0.32 -9.65 -26.65
C TYR A 120 1.69 -9.21 -27.19
N GLU A 121 2.31 -9.96 -28.10
CA GLU A 121 3.63 -9.58 -28.65
C GLU A 121 3.58 -8.23 -29.37
N ASN A 122 2.46 -7.91 -30.02
CA ASN A 122 2.23 -6.62 -30.66
C ASN A 122 2.05 -5.49 -29.63
N GLU A 123 1.35 -5.74 -28.53
CA GLU A 123 0.97 -4.73 -27.53
C GLU A 123 1.99 -4.59 -26.38
N LYS A 124 2.88 -5.56 -26.19
CA LYS A 124 3.83 -5.61 -25.07
C LYS A 124 4.74 -4.38 -25.01
N ASN A 125 5.23 -3.92 -26.15
CA ASN A 125 6.08 -2.73 -26.20
C ASN A 125 5.27 -1.48 -25.86
N SER A 126 4.04 -1.37 -26.37
CA SER A 126 3.11 -0.29 -26.01
C SER A 126 2.77 -0.31 -24.51
N ALA A 127 2.56 -1.48 -23.91
CA ALA A 127 2.30 -1.61 -22.47
C ALA A 127 3.44 -1.07 -21.60
N LYS A 128 4.70 -1.26 -22.02
CA LYS A 128 5.89 -0.68 -21.35
C LYS A 128 6.03 0.82 -21.55
N GLU A 129 5.65 1.33 -22.72
CA GLU A 129 5.62 2.77 -22.97
C GLU A 129 4.54 3.45 -22.14
N ILE A 130 3.37 2.82 -22.04
CA ILE A 130 2.27 3.22 -21.17
C ILE A 130 2.70 3.21 -19.70
N GLU A 131 3.38 2.16 -19.24
CA GLU A 131 3.94 2.09 -17.88
C GLU A 131 4.86 3.28 -17.60
N LYS A 132 5.81 3.57 -18.50
CA LYS A 132 6.72 4.72 -18.36
C LYS A 132 5.98 6.04 -18.31
N TYR A 133 4.98 6.22 -19.17
CA TYR A 133 4.15 7.42 -19.20
C TYR A 133 3.43 7.62 -17.87
N TYR A 134 2.73 6.60 -17.37
CA TYR A 134 2.01 6.71 -16.10
C TYR A 134 2.98 6.90 -14.92
N THR A 135 4.06 6.13 -14.83
CA THR A 135 5.04 6.27 -13.75
C THR A 135 5.60 7.69 -13.69
N LYS A 136 5.99 8.26 -14.84
CA LYS A 136 6.51 9.63 -14.91
C LYS A 136 5.47 10.65 -14.44
N ASN A 137 4.25 10.57 -14.95
CA ASN A 137 3.20 11.52 -14.61
C ASN A 137 2.74 11.37 -13.15
N THR A 138 2.70 10.15 -12.62
CA THR A 138 2.40 9.86 -11.21
C THR A 138 3.45 10.54 -10.30
N GLN A 139 4.73 10.45 -10.64
CA GLN A 139 5.78 11.14 -9.87
C GLN A 139 5.65 12.67 -9.94
N GLU A 140 5.36 13.21 -11.13
CA GLU A 140 5.15 14.64 -11.32
C GLU A 140 3.95 15.15 -10.51
N ILE A 141 2.82 14.43 -10.51
CA ILE A 141 1.62 14.86 -9.77
C ILE A 141 1.79 14.70 -8.26
N ILE A 142 2.47 13.65 -7.78
CA ILE A 142 2.81 13.49 -6.35
C ILE A 142 3.66 14.67 -5.90
N LYS A 143 4.66 15.05 -6.70
CA LYS A 143 5.50 16.23 -6.41
C LYS A 143 4.65 17.49 -6.36
N LYS A 144 3.78 17.71 -7.35
CA LYS A 144 2.86 18.87 -7.36
C LYS A 144 1.96 18.90 -6.13
N ALA A 145 1.41 17.77 -5.72
CA ALA A 145 0.58 17.67 -4.51
C ALA A 145 1.36 18.05 -3.24
N LYS A 146 2.62 17.60 -3.11
CA LYS A 146 3.52 17.98 -2.01
C LYS A 146 3.83 19.46 -2.00
N ASP A 147 4.21 20.01 -3.14
CA ASP A 147 4.54 21.43 -3.29
C ASP A 147 3.31 22.31 -2.98
N SER A 148 2.13 21.91 -3.44
CA SER A 148 0.85 22.54 -3.14
C SER A 148 0.53 22.49 -1.63
N ALA A 149 0.62 21.32 -1.00
CA ALA A 149 0.34 21.16 0.42
C ALA A 149 1.27 22.03 1.30
N ASN A 150 2.56 22.08 0.95
CA ASN A 150 3.53 22.95 1.61
C ASN A 150 3.22 24.44 1.40
N THR A 151 2.86 24.83 0.17
CA THR A 151 2.53 26.22 -0.18
C THR A 151 1.33 26.74 0.61
N TRP A 152 0.34 25.88 0.82
CA TRP A 152 -0.88 26.23 1.54
C TRP A 152 -0.81 26.00 3.06
N GLY A 153 0.23 25.31 3.54
CA GLY A 153 0.40 25.04 4.97
C GLY A 153 -0.52 23.92 5.50
N ILE A 154 -0.80 22.93 4.67
CA ILE A 154 -1.64 21.74 4.99
C ILE A 154 -0.82 20.44 4.88
N ALA A 155 0.47 20.50 5.23
CA ALA A 155 1.39 19.38 5.10
C ALA A 155 1.02 18.19 5.98
N ASP A 156 0.38 18.45 7.13
CA ASP A 156 -0.09 17.42 8.05
C ASP A 156 -1.27 16.65 7.45
N GLU A 157 -2.29 17.34 6.91
CA GLU A 157 -3.42 16.73 6.23
C GLU A 157 -2.98 15.91 4.99
N PHE A 158 -1.98 16.42 4.25
CA PHE A 158 -1.40 15.68 3.13
C PHE A 158 -0.65 14.41 3.59
N SER A 159 0.04 14.47 4.73
CA SER A 159 0.75 13.31 5.29
C SER A 159 -0.23 12.21 5.73
N GLU A 160 -1.35 12.59 6.35
CA GLU A 160 -2.45 11.68 6.70
C GLU A 160 -3.08 11.06 5.45
N PHE A 161 -3.24 11.85 4.39
CA PHE A 161 -3.67 11.38 3.09
C PHE A 161 -2.73 10.30 2.52
N GLU A 162 -1.42 10.57 2.42
CA GLU A 162 -0.45 9.58 1.92
C GLU A 162 -0.43 8.29 2.76
N ALA A 163 -0.50 8.42 4.10
CA ALA A 163 -0.54 7.26 4.99
C ALA A 163 -1.75 6.38 4.74
N SER A 164 -2.92 6.99 4.51
CA SER A 164 -4.18 6.28 4.25
C SER A 164 -4.16 5.56 2.90
N LEU A 165 -3.62 6.18 1.86
CA LEU A 165 -3.44 5.52 0.56
C LEU A 165 -2.56 4.27 0.67
N ARG A 166 -1.41 4.39 1.34
CA ARG A 166 -0.48 3.26 1.56
C ARG A 166 -1.13 2.12 2.35
N GLN A 167 -2.01 2.45 3.30
CA GLN A 167 -2.74 1.44 4.02
C GLN A 167 -3.71 0.70 3.10
N ALA A 168 -4.44 1.44 2.26
CA ALA A 168 -5.42 0.89 1.33
C ALA A 168 -4.81 0.02 0.22
N ASP A 169 -3.62 0.35 -0.29
CA ASP A 169 -2.96 -0.41 -1.37
C ASP A 169 -2.04 -1.56 -0.90
N SER A 170 -1.77 -1.65 0.41
CA SER A 170 -0.80 -2.60 0.96
C SER A 170 -1.04 -4.07 0.60
N ALA A 171 -2.30 -4.52 0.63
CA ALA A 171 -2.68 -5.89 0.30
C ALA A 171 -2.50 -6.18 -1.21
N PHE A 172 -2.97 -5.27 -2.05
CA PHE A 172 -2.79 -5.35 -3.50
C PHE A 172 -1.31 -5.44 -3.89
N LEU A 173 -0.46 -4.58 -3.33
CA LEU A 173 0.98 -4.59 -3.62
C LEU A 173 1.67 -5.88 -3.14
N ALA A 174 1.19 -6.47 -2.04
CA ALA A 174 1.69 -7.76 -1.56
C ALA A 174 1.39 -8.88 -2.56
N ASP A 175 0.15 -8.95 -3.07
CA ASP A 175 -0.27 -9.92 -4.09
C ASP A 175 0.54 -9.76 -5.37
N MET A 176 0.65 -8.53 -5.88
CA MET A 176 1.44 -8.23 -7.08
C MET A 176 2.89 -8.70 -6.95
N LYS A 177 3.51 -8.44 -5.79
CA LYS A 177 4.88 -8.89 -5.49
C LYS A 177 5.00 -10.41 -5.44
N GLU A 178 4.02 -11.09 -4.86
CA GLU A 178 4.00 -12.55 -4.83
C GLU A 178 3.88 -13.14 -6.24
N TYR A 179 3.00 -12.59 -7.08
CA TYR A 179 2.83 -13.06 -8.45
C TYR A 179 4.09 -12.85 -9.30
N LYS A 180 4.74 -11.68 -9.21
CA LYS A 180 6.02 -11.42 -9.87
C LYS A 180 7.10 -12.44 -9.49
N LYS A 181 7.25 -12.74 -8.18
CA LYS A 181 8.19 -13.78 -7.70
C LYS A 181 7.89 -15.16 -8.26
N ARG A 182 6.61 -15.55 -8.33
CA ARG A 182 6.19 -16.84 -8.89
C ARG A 182 6.53 -16.92 -10.38
N LEU A 183 6.38 -15.83 -11.14
CA LEU A 183 6.75 -15.77 -12.55
C LEU A 183 8.26 -15.86 -12.78
N GLU A 184 9.06 -15.18 -11.96
CA GLU A 184 10.53 -15.28 -11.98
C GLU A 184 11.02 -16.71 -11.68
N ALA A 185 10.37 -17.40 -10.73
CA ALA A 185 10.69 -18.79 -10.42
C ALA A 185 10.45 -19.72 -11.63
N LEU A 186 9.36 -19.50 -12.37
CA LEU A 186 9.07 -20.24 -13.61
C LEU A 186 10.14 -20.02 -14.68
N GLU A 187 10.76 -18.84 -14.74
CA GLU A 187 11.85 -18.55 -15.67
C GLU A 187 13.10 -19.37 -15.39
N LYS A 188 13.48 -19.50 -14.11
CA LYS A 188 14.65 -20.26 -13.69
C LYS A 188 14.51 -21.74 -14.03
N THR A 189 13.29 -22.28 -13.93
CA THR A 189 12.99 -23.67 -14.31
C THR A 189 12.94 -23.87 -15.84
N GLN A 190 12.62 -22.83 -16.62
CA GLN A 190 12.52 -22.93 -18.08
C GLN A 190 13.83 -22.71 -18.83
N LYS A 191 14.88 -22.12 -18.23
CA LYS A 191 16.21 -22.03 -18.87
C LYS A 191 16.80 -23.40 -19.27
N SER A 192 16.33 -24.50 -18.69
CA SER A 192 16.72 -25.87 -19.08
C SER A 192 15.87 -26.47 -20.22
N THR A 193 14.80 -25.80 -20.66
CA THR A 193 13.85 -26.31 -21.65
C THR A 193 13.63 -25.22 -22.71
N HIS A 194 14.16 -25.39 -23.92
CA HIS A 194 14.20 -24.38 -25.01
C HIS A 194 12.86 -23.81 -25.54
N LYS A 195 11.72 -24.02 -24.86
CA LYS A 195 10.39 -23.56 -25.28
C LYS A 195 9.86 -22.46 -24.35
N LYS A 196 9.68 -21.25 -24.88
CA LYS A 196 8.92 -20.16 -24.25
C LYS A 196 7.50 -20.64 -23.91
N SER A 197 7.09 -20.52 -22.66
CA SER A 197 5.75 -20.89 -22.21
C SER A 197 4.77 -19.74 -22.47
N ALA A 198 3.82 -19.91 -23.40
CA ALA A 198 2.78 -18.93 -23.68
C ALA A 198 2.00 -18.51 -22.42
N TYR A 199 1.76 -19.46 -21.51
CA TYR A 199 1.22 -19.19 -20.17
C TYR A 199 2.00 -18.14 -19.37
N LYS A 200 3.34 -18.25 -19.31
CA LYS A 200 4.17 -17.35 -18.50
C LYS A 200 4.07 -15.93 -19.06
N GLU A 201 4.23 -15.80 -20.37
CA GLU A 201 4.24 -14.49 -21.02
C GLU A 201 2.87 -13.79 -20.91
N LYS A 202 1.76 -14.53 -20.98
CA LYS A 202 0.42 -13.98 -20.71
C LYS A 202 0.25 -13.53 -19.26
N MET A 203 0.73 -14.32 -18.31
CA MET A 203 0.67 -13.95 -16.90
C MET A 203 1.52 -12.70 -16.60
N GLU A 204 2.68 -12.56 -17.23
CA GLU A 204 3.50 -11.34 -17.16
C GLU A 204 2.75 -10.13 -17.70
N TRP A 205 2.07 -10.27 -18.84
CA TRP A 205 1.24 -9.21 -19.42
C TRP A 205 0.09 -8.79 -18.50
N LEU A 206 -0.66 -9.77 -17.98
CA LEU A 206 -1.77 -9.50 -17.07
C LEU A 206 -1.28 -8.72 -15.85
N VAL A 207 -0.21 -9.19 -15.19
CA VAL A 207 0.38 -8.48 -14.05
C VAL A 207 0.79 -7.05 -14.45
N GLN A 208 1.46 -6.87 -15.59
CA GLN A 208 1.82 -5.53 -16.07
C GLN A 208 0.60 -4.61 -16.32
N GLU A 209 -0.50 -5.15 -16.85
CA GLU A 209 -1.72 -4.39 -17.08
C GLU A 209 -2.34 -3.91 -15.75
N PHE A 210 -2.33 -4.77 -14.73
CA PHE A 210 -2.79 -4.43 -13.39
C PHE A 210 -1.86 -3.40 -12.71
N ASP A 211 -0.53 -3.49 -12.90
CA ASP A 211 0.41 -2.45 -12.45
C ASP A 211 0.09 -1.09 -13.11
N ASN A 212 -0.14 -1.07 -14.42
CA ASN A 212 -0.45 0.16 -15.15
C ASN A 212 -1.77 0.79 -14.67
N LYS A 213 -2.80 -0.02 -14.42
CA LYS A 213 -4.08 0.46 -13.86
C LYS A 213 -3.90 1.00 -12.45
N TYR A 214 -3.08 0.33 -11.63
CA TYR A 214 -2.75 0.82 -10.29
C TYR A 214 -2.09 2.21 -10.33
N GLU A 215 -1.09 2.40 -11.19
CA GLU A 215 -0.42 3.70 -11.36
C GLU A 215 -1.41 4.80 -11.80
N TRP A 216 -2.36 4.49 -12.67
CA TRP A 216 -3.41 5.43 -13.07
C TRP A 216 -4.36 5.79 -11.91
N ILE A 217 -4.77 4.81 -11.10
CA ILE A 217 -5.61 5.06 -9.91
C ILE A 217 -4.87 5.95 -8.91
N LEU A 218 -3.56 5.72 -8.73
CA LEU A 218 -2.71 6.52 -7.87
C LEU A 218 -2.61 7.95 -8.40
N PHE A 219 -2.30 8.11 -9.69
CA PHE A 219 -2.30 9.41 -10.38
C PHE A 219 -3.61 10.18 -10.15
N ASP A 220 -4.75 9.53 -10.36
CA ASP A 220 -6.09 10.10 -10.18
C ASP A 220 -6.33 10.62 -8.76
N ALA A 221 -5.90 9.87 -7.74
CA ALA A 221 -6.05 10.27 -6.34
C ALA A 221 -5.22 11.54 -6.01
N TYR A 222 -3.96 11.60 -6.45
CA TYR A 222 -3.12 12.79 -6.23
C TYR A 222 -3.57 13.99 -7.07
N ASN A 223 -4.02 13.76 -8.31
CA ASN A 223 -4.56 14.84 -9.14
C ASN A 223 -5.84 15.41 -8.52
N SER A 224 -6.75 14.55 -8.06
CA SER A 224 -7.97 14.94 -7.34
C SER A 224 -7.64 15.72 -6.07
N PHE A 225 -6.61 15.31 -5.32
CA PHE A 225 -6.14 16.09 -4.17
C PHE A 225 -5.70 17.50 -4.59
N VAL A 226 -4.87 17.62 -5.62
CA VAL A 226 -4.42 18.94 -6.10
C VAL A 226 -5.59 19.82 -6.52
N GLU A 227 -6.52 19.29 -7.32
CA GLU A 227 -7.65 20.04 -7.87
C GLU A 227 -8.63 20.47 -6.78
N LYS A 228 -9.19 19.51 -6.03
CA LYS A 228 -10.24 19.78 -5.03
C LYS A 228 -9.76 20.70 -3.90
N ILE A 229 -8.49 20.58 -3.52
CA ILE A 229 -7.92 21.43 -2.48
C ILE A 229 -7.60 22.83 -3.01
N SER A 230 -7.19 22.96 -4.28
CA SER A 230 -7.06 24.29 -4.93
C SER A 230 -8.38 25.04 -4.91
N GLU A 231 -9.48 24.35 -5.22
CA GLU A 231 -10.83 24.92 -5.28
C GLU A 231 -11.26 25.51 -3.93
N ILE A 232 -11.03 24.79 -2.82
CA ILE A 232 -11.37 25.26 -1.47
C ILE A 232 -10.53 26.48 -1.05
N LEU A 233 -9.28 26.52 -1.51
CA LEU A 233 -8.31 27.54 -1.12
C LEU A 233 -8.29 28.75 -2.07
N GLY A 234 -9.15 28.77 -3.09
CA GLY A 234 -9.45 29.95 -3.90
C GLY A 234 -8.35 30.37 -4.86
N LYS A 235 -7.78 29.42 -5.62
CA LYS A 235 -7.03 29.71 -6.85
C LYS A 235 -7.64 29.06 -8.06
#